data_AF-A0A2S6H038-F1
#
_entry.id   AF-A0A2S6H038-F1
#
_cell.length_a   1.000
_cell.length_b   1.000
_cell.length_c   1.000
_cell.angle_alpha   90.00
_cell.angle_beta   90.00
_cell.angle_gamma   90.00
#
_symmetry.space_group_name_H-M   'P 1'
#
loop_
_entity.id
_entity.type
_entity.pdbx_description
1 polymer ?
#
loop_
_entity_poly.entity_id
_entity_poly.type
_entity_poly.pdbx_seq_one_letter_code
_entity_poly.pdbx_strand_id
1 'polypeptide(L)'
;MRAGALGVVGLLAGVGTLLLLHVIPPTDAISPTTRTLSEYAMGDNKWLFDLAVLLVAGGSVAAFTELARARVARPAALVFGAVWVLGLVAVVAFTKTNWAVGPSVGGYVHRYASVAAFLALPIAVLIASGRVVSPFPRWTARGLGIVSLLWFGTIVVGVVNMAGGGEPWWRFVPLGLVERVIAGSAVAALVVLLTGVVTGPSRPQRVSATGVTSDVRPAIGSS
;
A
#
# COMPACT_ATOMS: atom_id res chain seq x y z
N MET A 1 -17.95 12.01 6.14
CA MET A 1 -16.59 12.31 5.66
C MET A 1 -16.39 11.67 4.28
N ARG A 2 -15.69 12.33 3.34
CA ARG A 2 -15.35 11.70 2.04
C ARG A 2 -14.44 10.49 2.31
N ALA A 3 -14.59 9.39 1.56
CA ALA A 3 -13.84 8.16 1.84
C ALA A 3 -12.32 8.37 1.73
N GLY A 4 -11.88 9.41 1.01
CA GLY A 4 -10.46 9.76 0.90
C GLY A 4 -9.86 10.27 2.20
N ALA A 5 -10.61 11.08 2.97
CA ALA A 5 -10.16 11.53 4.27
C ALA A 5 -10.09 10.35 5.26
N LEU A 6 -11.09 9.46 5.24
CA LEU A 6 -11.09 8.24 6.03
C LEU A 6 -9.91 7.33 5.67
N GLY A 7 -9.56 7.24 4.38
CA GLY A 7 -8.40 6.50 3.90
C GLY A 7 -7.09 7.04 4.48
N VAL A 8 -6.85 8.35 4.37
CA VAL A 8 -5.65 8.98 4.95
C VAL A 8 -5.59 8.78 6.46
N VAL A 9 -6.68 9.05 7.18
CA VAL A 9 -6.73 8.91 8.64
C VAL A 9 -6.48 7.46 9.06
N GLY A 10 -7.12 6.48 8.42
CA GLY A 10 -6.93 5.06 8.74
C GLY A 10 -5.49 4.61 8.50
N LEU A 11 -4.88 5.00 7.38
CA LEU A 11 -3.48 4.69 7.07
C LEU A 11 -2.52 5.31 8.08
N LEU A 12 -2.69 6.61 8.40
CA LEU A 12 -1.83 7.30 9.35
C LEU A 12 -2.02 6.81 10.78
N ALA A 13 -3.25 6.52 11.20
CA ALA A 13 -3.54 5.96 12.52
C ALA A 13 -2.93 4.55 12.66
N GLY A 14 -3.03 3.72 11.63
CA GLY A 14 -2.39 2.40 11.62
C GLY A 14 -0.86 2.49 11.69
N VAL A 15 -0.25 3.36 10.88
CA VAL A 15 1.20 3.62 10.94
C VAL A 15 1.61 4.16 12.31
N GLY A 16 0.88 5.14 12.86
CA GLY A 16 1.13 5.70 14.19
C GLY A 16 1.04 4.66 15.29
N THR A 17 0.07 3.73 15.21
CA THR A 17 -0.08 2.62 16.16
C THR A 17 1.09 1.63 16.05
N LEU A 18 1.58 1.34 14.84
CA LEU A 18 2.81 0.54 14.66
C LEU A 18 4.05 1.25 15.21
N LEU A 19 4.16 2.56 15.03
CA LEU A 19 5.28 3.34 15.58
C LEU A 19 5.22 3.39 17.11
N LEU A 20 4.03 3.46 17.70
CA LEU A 20 3.85 3.37 19.14
C LEU A 20 4.42 2.06 19.72
N LEU A 21 4.24 0.94 19.02
CA LEU A 21 4.82 -0.35 19.42
C LEU A 21 6.35 -0.37 19.49
N HIS A 22 7.04 0.59 18.86
CA HIS A 22 8.50 0.70 18.96
C HIS A 22 8.98 1.33 20.26
N VAL A 23 8.09 1.99 21.00
CA VAL A 23 8.47 2.81 22.17
C VAL A 23 7.74 2.40 23.44
N ILE A 24 6.76 1.50 23.37
CA ILE A 24 6.05 0.99 24.55
C ILE A 24 6.59 -0.39 24.97
N PRO A 25 6.78 -0.63 26.28
CA PRO A 25 7.08 -1.96 26.80
C PRO A 25 5.95 -2.98 26.56
N PRO A 26 6.27 -4.28 26.44
CA PRO A 26 7.61 -4.86 26.32
C PRO A 26 8.16 -4.84 24.87
N THR A 27 7.43 -4.23 23.94
CA THR A 27 7.71 -4.27 22.49
C THR A 27 8.84 -3.34 22.04
N ASP A 28 9.19 -2.35 22.86
CA ASP A 28 10.36 -1.48 22.70
C ASP A 28 11.70 -2.25 22.66
N ALA A 29 11.76 -3.44 23.28
CA ALA A 29 12.92 -4.32 23.22
C ALA A 29 13.08 -5.05 21.85
N ILE A 30 12.06 -5.02 20.98
CA ILE A 30 12.12 -5.66 19.67
C ILE A 30 12.99 -4.83 18.73
N SER A 31 14.16 -5.37 18.38
CA SER A 31 15.10 -4.72 17.46
C SER A 31 14.43 -4.35 16.12
N PRO A 32 14.40 -3.06 15.74
CA PRO A 32 13.74 -2.62 14.51
C PRO A 32 14.52 -2.99 13.25
N THR A 33 15.79 -3.36 13.38
CA THR A 33 16.65 -3.71 12.23
C THR A 33 16.62 -5.20 11.93
N THR A 34 16.60 -6.05 12.97
CA THR A 34 16.74 -7.50 12.80
C THR A 34 15.42 -8.26 12.93
N ARG A 35 14.42 -7.73 13.66
CA ARG A 35 13.15 -8.41 13.89
C ARG A 35 12.04 -7.87 12.98
N THR A 36 11.30 -8.80 12.37
CA THR A 36 10.19 -8.51 11.45
C THR A 36 9.11 -7.66 12.12
N LEU A 37 8.31 -6.95 11.34
CA LEU A 37 7.14 -6.21 11.85
C LEU A 37 6.15 -7.16 12.55
N SER A 38 5.98 -8.35 12.01
CA SER A 38 5.12 -9.39 12.58
C SER A 38 5.63 -9.96 13.92
N GLU A 39 6.84 -9.60 14.37
CA GLU A 39 7.32 -9.97 15.71
C GLU A 39 6.47 -9.30 16.82
N TYR A 40 5.93 -8.10 16.56
CA TYR A 40 5.01 -7.43 17.49
C TYR A 40 3.73 -8.23 17.76
N ALA A 41 3.42 -9.22 16.91
CA ALA A 41 2.26 -10.10 17.08
C ALA A 41 2.50 -11.29 18.03
N MET A 42 3.70 -11.45 18.61
CA MET A 42 4.06 -12.62 19.45
C MET A 42 3.94 -12.41 20.96
N GLY A 43 3.62 -11.21 21.43
CA GLY A 43 3.56 -10.88 22.86
C GLY A 43 2.24 -10.25 23.30
N ASP A 44 2.23 -9.71 24.52
CA ASP A 44 1.05 -9.15 25.17
C ASP A 44 0.41 -7.99 24.39
N ASN A 45 1.22 -7.26 23.63
CA ASN A 45 0.77 -6.16 22.78
C ASN A 45 0.28 -6.61 21.39
N LYS A 46 0.05 -7.92 21.15
CA LYS A 46 -0.44 -8.42 19.85
C LYS A 46 -1.68 -7.69 19.35
N TRP A 47 -2.62 -7.40 20.25
CA TRP A 47 -3.88 -6.73 19.87
C TRP A 47 -3.65 -5.33 19.28
N LEU A 48 -2.61 -4.60 19.74
CA LEU A 48 -2.23 -3.31 19.15
C LEU A 48 -1.63 -3.48 17.76
N PHE A 49 -0.83 -4.53 17.55
CA PHE A 49 -0.32 -4.87 16.21
C PHE A 49 -1.48 -5.19 15.28
N ASP A 50 -2.41 -6.05 15.71
CA ASP A 50 -3.59 -6.42 14.93
C ASP A 50 -4.43 -5.19 14.59
N LEU A 51 -4.70 -4.32 15.58
CA LEU A 51 -5.42 -3.06 15.38
C LEU A 51 -4.70 -2.18 14.35
N ALA A 52 -3.39 -2.02 14.47
CA ALA A 52 -2.61 -1.21 13.55
C ALA A 52 -2.71 -1.72 12.11
N VAL A 53 -2.57 -3.05 11.92
CA VAL A 53 -2.70 -3.69 10.60
C VAL A 53 -4.12 -3.55 10.05
N LEU A 54 -5.16 -3.71 10.88
CA LEU A 54 -6.55 -3.55 10.47
C LEU A 54 -6.90 -2.09 10.13
N LEU A 55 -6.33 -1.11 10.84
CA LEU A 55 -6.46 0.31 10.50
C LEU A 55 -5.83 0.61 9.13
N VAL A 56 -4.64 0.07 8.84
CA VAL A 56 -4.01 0.18 7.52
C VAL A 56 -4.86 -0.52 6.45
N ALA A 57 -5.42 -1.69 6.73
CA ALA A 57 -6.29 -2.42 5.80
C ALA A 57 -7.56 -1.63 5.48
N GLY A 58 -8.27 -1.14 6.50
CA GLY A 58 -9.48 -0.32 6.36
C GLY A 58 -9.20 1.00 5.65
N GLY A 59 -8.10 1.67 6.00
CA GLY A 59 -7.63 2.88 5.31
C GLY A 59 -7.32 2.62 3.84
N SER A 60 -6.72 1.46 3.53
CA SER A 60 -6.44 1.04 2.15
C SER A 60 -7.71 0.77 1.35
N VAL A 61 -8.74 0.13 1.94
CA VAL A 61 -10.05 -0.05 1.29
C VAL A 61 -10.68 1.30 0.93
N ALA A 62 -10.69 2.24 1.88
CA ALA A 62 -11.21 3.58 1.64
C ALA A 62 -10.39 4.35 0.58
N ALA A 63 -9.06 4.19 0.58
CA ALA A 63 -8.16 4.76 -0.41
C ALA A 63 -8.46 4.22 -1.82
N PHE A 64 -8.46 2.91 -2.02
CA PHE A 64 -8.73 2.30 -3.33
C PHE A 64 -10.16 2.56 -3.80
N THR A 65 -11.12 2.68 -2.89
CA THR A 65 -12.50 3.10 -3.21
C THR A 65 -12.52 4.49 -3.82
N GLU A 66 -11.79 5.47 -3.25
CA GLU A 66 -11.72 6.79 -3.88
C GLU A 66 -10.90 6.82 -5.15
N LEU A 67 -9.80 6.08 -5.23
CA LEU A 67 -9.03 5.99 -6.47
C LEU A 67 -9.87 5.38 -7.60
N ALA A 68 -10.78 4.44 -7.30
CA ALA A 68 -11.75 3.90 -8.24
C ALA A 68 -12.80 4.95 -8.65
N ARG A 69 -13.39 5.65 -7.69
CA ARG A 69 -14.38 6.72 -7.94
C ARG A 69 -13.79 7.86 -8.78
N ALA A 70 -12.54 8.24 -8.52
CA ALA A 70 -11.79 9.21 -9.28
C ALA A 70 -11.28 8.69 -10.64
N ARG A 71 -11.52 7.41 -10.96
CA ARG A 71 -11.09 6.73 -12.20
C ARG A 71 -9.56 6.75 -12.42
N VAL A 72 -8.81 6.77 -11.33
CA VAL A 72 -7.34 6.74 -11.29
C VAL A 72 -6.85 5.29 -11.17
N ALA A 73 -7.53 4.45 -10.38
CA ALA A 73 -7.19 3.04 -10.26
C ALA A 73 -7.70 2.24 -11.47
N ARG A 74 -6.78 1.62 -12.21
CA ARG A 74 -7.11 0.61 -13.22
C ARG A 74 -7.59 -0.68 -12.53
N PRO A 75 -8.35 -1.56 -13.21
CA PRO A 75 -8.75 -2.85 -12.64
C PRO A 75 -7.59 -3.64 -12.03
N ALA A 76 -6.44 -3.69 -12.70
CA ALA A 76 -5.24 -4.33 -12.17
C ALA A 76 -4.75 -3.71 -10.84
N ALA A 77 -4.78 -2.38 -10.69
CA ALA A 77 -4.42 -1.73 -9.44
C ALA A 77 -5.40 -2.10 -8.31
N LEU A 78 -6.70 -2.26 -8.62
CA LEU A 78 -7.70 -2.69 -7.65
C LEU A 78 -7.51 -4.16 -7.25
N VAL A 79 -7.15 -5.04 -8.19
CA VAL A 79 -6.84 -6.45 -7.88
C VAL A 79 -5.64 -6.53 -6.94
N PHE A 80 -4.54 -5.84 -7.24
CA PHE A 80 -3.39 -5.80 -6.33
C PHE A 80 -3.74 -5.11 -4.99
N GLY A 81 -4.57 -4.06 -5.01
CA GLY A 81 -5.08 -3.44 -3.78
C GLY A 81 -5.90 -4.42 -2.92
N ALA A 82 -6.71 -5.28 -3.55
CA ALA A 82 -7.45 -6.33 -2.87
C ALA A 82 -6.53 -7.41 -2.31
N VAL A 83 -5.52 -7.85 -3.07
CA VAL A 83 -4.50 -8.80 -2.59
C VAL A 83 -3.75 -8.23 -1.38
N TRP A 84 -3.41 -6.93 -1.39
CA TRP A 84 -2.83 -6.25 -0.24
C TRP A 84 -3.74 -6.33 0.99
N VAL A 85 -5.00 -5.90 0.87
CA VAL A 85 -5.95 -5.89 2.00
C VAL A 85 -6.20 -7.29 2.54
N LEU A 86 -6.43 -8.27 1.66
CA LEU A 86 -6.64 -9.66 2.05
C LEU A 86 -5.39 -10.27 2.70
N GLY A 87 -4.20 -9.91 2.20
CA GLY A 87 -2.93 -10.32 2.80
C GLY A 87 -2.77 -9.78 4.23
N LEU A 88 -3.12 -8.51 4.48
CA LEU A 88 -3.12 -7.94 5.82
C LEU A 88 -4.10 -8.63 6.76
N VAL A 89 -5.33 -8.91 6.31
CA VAL A 89 -6.32 -9.64 7.10
C VAL A 89 -5.82 -11.06 7.42
N ALA A 90 -5.20 -11.75 6.46
CA ALA A 90 -4.60 -13.06 6.69
C ALA A 90 -3.43 -12.99 7.69
N VAL A 91 -2.58 -11.97 7.63
CA VAL A 91 -1.49 -11.75 8.59
C VAL A 91 -2.01 -11.61 10.03
N VAL A 92 -3.17 -10.98 10.22
CA VAL A 92 -3.82 -10.85 11.54
C VAL A 92 -4.48 -12.17 11.96
N ALA A 93 -5.17 -12.83 11.04
CA ALA A 93 -5.92 -14.07 11.31
C ALA A 93 -5.01 -15.28 11.59
N PHE A 94 -3.82 -15.31 10.99
CA PHE A 94 -2.86 -16.40 11.13
C PHE A 94 -1.60 -15.91 11.84
N THR A 95 -1.35 -16.44 13.03
CA THR A 95 -0.16 -16.10 13.81
C THR A 95 1.11 -16.53 13.06
N LYS A 96 2.13 -15.67 13.10
CA LYS A 96 3.47 -15.98 12.59
C LYS A 96 4.02 -17.26 13.22
N THR A 97 4.80 -18.04 12.46
CA THR A 97 5.53 -19.21 12.97
C THR A 97 6.41 -18.83 14.17
N ASN A 98 6.20 -19.49 15.31
CA ASN A 98 7.18 -19.52 16.38
C ASN A 98 8.20 -20.63 16.09
N TRP A 99 9.36 -20.25 15.56
CA TRP A 99 10.40 -21.20 15.18
C TRP A 99 11.02 -21.96 16.36
N ALA A 100 10.81 -21.51 17.61
CA ALA A 100 11.27 -22.25 18.79
C ALA A 100 10.51 -23.56 19.01
N VAL A 101 9.29 -23.68 18.49
CA VAL A 101 8.45 -24.89 18.60
C VAL A 101 8.24 -25.60 17.26
N GLY A 102 8.87 -25.11 16.19
CA GLY A 102 8.80 -25.68 14.84
C GLY A 102 7.77 -25.00 13.91
N PRO A 103 7.74 -25.42 12.64
CA PRO A 103 6.85 -24.85 11.62
C PRO A 103 5.37 -25.16 11.89
N SER A 104 4.49 -24.24 11.49
CA SER A 104 3.03 -24.42 11.58
C SER A 104 2.34 -24.03 10.27
N VAL A 105 1.18 -24.64 9.98
CA VAL A 105 0.38 -24.31 8.78
C VAL A 105 -0.02 -22.84 8.79
N GLY A 106 -0.50 -22.33 9.92
CA GLY A 106 -0.84 -20.91 10.07
C GLY A 106 0.36 -19.99 9.82
N GLY A 107 1.54 -20.39 10.29
CA GLY A 107 2.78 -19.66 10.05
C GLY A 107 3.20 -19.61 8.58
N TYR A 108 2.97 -20.68 7.81
CA TYR A 108 3.15 -20.65 6.36
C TYR A 108 2.15 -19.71 5.68
N VAL A 109 0.88 -19.75 6.06
CA VAL A 109 -0.14 -18.82 5.53
C VAL A 109 0.25 -17.37 5.80
N HIS A 110 0.67 -17.06 7.04
CA HIS A 110 1.16 -15.73 7.42
C HIS A 110 2.34 -15.28 6.54
N ARG A 111 3.33 -16.17 6.33
CA ARG A 111 4.51 -15.86 5.52
C ARG A 111 4.13 -15.54 4.07
N TYR A 112 3.32 -16.38 3.43
CA TYR A 112 2.93 -16.16 2.03
C TYR A 112 1.98 -14.96 1.88
N ALA A 113 1.09 -14.73 2.85
CA ALA A 113 0.25 -13.53 2.89
C ALA A 113 1.09 -12.25 2.99
N SER A 114 2.14 -12.26 3.83
CA SER A 114 3.08 -11.14 3.97
C SER A 114 3.82 -10.85 2.65
N VAL A 115 4.33 -11.90 1.99
CA VAL A 115 4.99 -11.76 0.67
C VAL A 115 4.03 -11.18 -0.37
N ALA A 116 2.82 -11.73 -0.46
CA ALA A 116 1.79 -11.26 -1.39
C ALA A 116 1.45 -9.78 -1.12
N ALA A 117 1.27 -9.41 0.15
CA ALA A 117 0.99 -8.04 0.56
C ALA A 117 2.14 -7.09 0.18
N PHE A 118 3.38 -7.41 0.56
CA PHE A 118 4.56 -6.57 0.29
C PHE A 118 4.82 -6.33 -1.20
N LEU A 119 4.45 -7.28 -2.07
CA LEU A 119 4.53 -7.08 -3.52
C LEU A 119 3.31 -6.32 -4.07
N ALA A 120 2.11 -6.64 -3.58
CA ALA A 120 0.88 -6.16 -4.19
C ALA A 120 0.69 -4.65 -4.03
N LEU A 121 0.93 -4.08 -2.84
CA LEU A 121 0.74 -2.64 -2.63
C LEU A 121 1.61 -1.76 -3.53
N PRO A 122 2.96 -1.92 -3.59
CA PRO A 122 3.77 -1.06 -4.45
C PRO A 122 3.43 -1.25 -5.92
N ILE A 123 3.06 -2.46 -6.37
CA ILE A 123 2.59 -2.69 -7.75
C ILE A 123 1.28 -1.93 -8.01
N ALA A 124 0.31 -2.02 -7.10
CA ALA A 124 -0.96 -1.30 -7.20
C ALA A 124 -0.75 0.21 -7.34
N VAL A 125 0.12 0.77 -6.50
CA VAL A 125 0.52 2.19 -6.53
C VAL A 125 1.19 2.55 -7.86
N LEU A 126 2.14 1.76 -8.34
CA LEU A 126 2.83 2.02 -9.61
C LEU A 126 1.85 2.05 -10.78
N ILE A 127 0.89 1.13 -10.82
CA ILE A 127 -0.17 1.09 -11.84
C ILE A 127 -1.08 2.32 -11.72
N ALA A 128 -1.55 2.66 -10.52
CA ALA A 128 -2.46 3.77 -10.29
C ALA A 128 -1.82 5.14 -10.58
N SER A 129 -0.53 5.30 -10.24
CA SER A 129 0.22 6.55 -10.45
C SER A 129 0.25 7.01 -11.91
N GLY A 130 0.11 6.08 -12.87
CA GLY A 130 0.11 6.40 -14.30
C GLY A 130 -1.08 7.24 -14.76
N ARG A 131 -2.15 7.35 -13.96
CA ARG A 131 -3.35 8.16 -14.25
C ARG A 131 -3.41 9.48 -13.50
N VAL A 132 -2.46 9.73 -12.60
CA VAL A 132 -2.37 11.00 -11.86
C VAL A 132 -1.72 12.05 -12.77
N VAL A 133 -2.43 13.14 -13.00
CA VAL A 133 -1.98 14.23 -13.89
C VAL A 133 -0.93 15.11 -13.21
N SER A 134 -1.11 15.40 -11.93
CA SER A 134 -0.18 16.24 -11.18
C SER A 134 1.19 15.52 -11.05
N PRO A 135 2.29 16.18 -11.46
CA PRO A 135 3.59 15.53 -11.56
C PRO A 135 4.15 15.13 -10.18
N PHE A 136 3.98 15.98 -9.17
CA PHE A 136 4.52 15.73 -7.83
C PHE A 136 3.98 14.44 -7.19
N PRO A 137 2.66 14.28 -6.95
CA PRO A 137 2.13 13.05 -6.34
C PRO A 137 2.37 11.82 -7.22
N ARG A 138 2.38 11.98 -8.55
CA ARG A 138 2.72 10.90 -9.48
C ARG A 138 4.14 10.38 -9.27
N TRP A 139 5.14 11.26 -9.34
CA TRP A 139 6.55 10.84 -9.30
C TRP A 139 6.98 10.42 -7.90
N THR A 140 6.51 11.10 -6.85
CA THR A 140 6.79 10.73 -5.46
C THR A 140 6.25 9.33 -5.15
N ALA A 141 5.00 9.04 -5.51
CA ALA A 141 4.43 7.71 -5.30
C ALA A 141 5.13 6.62 -6.12
N ARG A 142 5.55 6.93 -7.35
CA ARG A 142 6.34 5.99 -8.17
C ARG A 142 7.68 5.69 -7.53
N GLY A 143 8.41 6.72 -7.10
CA GLY A 143 9.69 6.56 -6.42
C GLY A 143 9.56 5.68 -5.18
N LEU A 144 8.59 5.96 -4.31
CA LEU A 144 8.34 5.19 -3.09
C LEU A 144 7.93 3.72 -3.38
N GLY A 145 7.13 3.48 -4.42
CA GLY A 145 6.79 2.13 -4.88
C GLY A 145 8.00 1.37 -5.43
N ILE A 146 8.86 2.04 -6.21
CA ILE A 146 10.12 1.44 -6.70
C ILE A 146 11.06 1.13 -5.52
N VAL A 147 11.23 2.05 -4.57
CA VAL A 147 12.02 1.83 -3.35
C VAL A 147 11.52 0.59 -2.61
N SER A 148 10.20 0.45 -2.43
CA SER A 148 9.60 -0.72 -1.80
C SER A 148 9.99 -2.02 -2.51
N LEU A 149 9.86 -2.07 -3.83
CA LEU A 149 10.21 -3.25 -4.64
C LEU A 149 11.72 -3.54 -4.65
N LEU A 150 12.58 -2.53 -4.66
CA LEU A 150 14.03 -2.71 -4.58
C LEU A 150 14.44 -3.30 -3.23
N TRP A 151 13.86 -2.83 -2.14
CA TRP A 151 14.09 -3.39 -0.81
C TRP A 151 13.55 -4.82 -0.70
N PHE A 152 12.39 -5.12 -1.28
CA PHE A 152 11.93 -6.50 -1.41
C PHE A 152 12.91 -7.36 -2.22
N GLY A 153 13.51 -6.78 -3.27
CA GLY A 153 14.56 -7.40 -4.07
C GLY A 153 15.75 -7.90 -3.25
N THR A 154 16.08 -7.26 -2.12
CA THR A 154 17.17 -7.74 -1.23
C THR A 154 16.87 -9.12 -0.63
N ILE A 155 15.60 -9.41 -0.32
CA ILE A 155 15.16 -10.73 0.14
C ILE A 155 15.32 -11.74 -0.99
N VAL A 156 14.91 -11.37 -2.21
CA VAL A 156 15.03 -12.24 -3.40
C VAL A 156 16.50 -12.57 -3.68
N VAL A 157 17.38 -11.57 -3.68
CA VAL A 157 18.83 -11.77 -3.82
C VAL A 157 19.36 -12.71 -2.74
N GLY A 158 18.94 -12.54 -1.49
CA GLY A 158 19.32 -13.43 -0.40
C GLY A 158 18.87 -14.87 -0.64
N VAL A 159 17.62 -15.08 -1.05
CA VAL A 159 17.06 -16.41 -1.36
C VAL A 159 17.80 -17.07 -2.53
N VAL A 160 18.10 -16.31 -3.59
CA VAL A 160 18.86 -16.81 -4.76
C VAL A 160 20.28 -17.18 -4.36
N ASN A 161 20.96 -16.34 -3.57
CA ASN A 161 22.29 -16.62 -3.05
C ASN A 161 22.32 -17.91 -2.23
N MET A 162 21.35 -18.09 -1.32
CA MET A 162 21.20 -19.32 -0.54
C MET A 162 20.94 -20.54 -1.44
N ALA A 163 20.07 -20.41 -2.45
CA ALA A 163 19.79 -21.49 -3.40
C ALA A 163 21.02 -21.89 -4.24
N GLY A 164 21.95 -20.94 -4.47
CA GLY A 164 23.24 -21.17 -5.12
C GLY A 164 24.34 -21.74 -4.21
N GLY A 165 24.03 -22.11 -2.96
CA GLY A 165 24.98 -22.66 -1.99
C GLY A 165 25.58 -21.65 -1.00
N GLY A 166 25.12 -20.39 -1.03
CA GLY A 166 25.50 -19.37 -0.07
C GLY A 166 24.87 -19.58 1.32
N GLU A 167 25.26 -18.72 2.28
CA GLU A 167 24.71 -18.73 3.64
C GLU A 167 23.18 -18.53 3.65
N PRO A 168 22.44 -19.10 4.62
CA PRO A 168 21.02 -18.83 4.76
C PRO A 168 20.69 -17.33 4.87
N TRP A 169 19.78 -16.88 4.01
CA TRP A 169 19.47 -15.46 3.81
C TRP A 169 19.04 -14.72 5.08
N TRP A 170 18.37 -15.41 6.01
CA TRP A 170 17.92 -14.85 7.29
C TRP A 170 19.07 -14.51 8.25
N ARG A 171 20.33 -14.87 7.94
CA ARG A 171 21.49 -14.54 8.77
C ARG A 171 22.12 -13.19 8.45
N PHE A 172 21.99 -12.71 7.21
CA PHE A 172 22.60 -11.45 6.77
C PHE A 172 21.62 -10.41 6.26
N VAL A 173 20.39 -10.80 5.88
CA VAL A 173 19.35 -9.83 5.50
C VAL A 173 18.73 -9.24 6.78
N PRO A 174 18.83 -7.92 7.02
CA PRO A 174 18.23 -7.27 8.18
C PRO A 174 16.72 -7.14 7.99
N LEU A 175 16.02 -8.25 8.16
CA LEU A 175 14.59 -8.40 7.87
C LEU A 175 13.72 -7.31 8.48
N GLY A 176 14.03 -6.90 9.72
CA GLY A 176 13.29 -5.84 10.39
C GLY A 176 13.35 -4.51 9.67
N LEU A 177 14.53 -4.09 9.25
CA LEU A 177 14.71 -2.86 8.49
C LEU A 177 14.07 -2.99 7.11
N VAL A 178 14.31 -4.12 6.44
CA VAL A 178 13.81 -4.39 5.09
C VAL A 178 12.28 -4.31 5.06
N GLU A 179 11.57 -5.00 5.95
CA GLU A 179 10.11 -4.95 6.01
C GLU A 179 9.57 -3.55 6.32
N ARG A 180 10.23 -2.80 7.21
CA ARG A 180 9.85 -1.42 7.54
C ARG A 180 9.98 -0.50 6.34
N VAL A 181 11.04 -0.62 5.56
CA VAL A 181 11.20 0.18 4.34
C VAL A 181 10.18 -0.22 3.27
N ILE A 182 9.99 -1.53 3.03
CA ILE A 182 9.00 -2.05 2.07
C ILE A 182 7.60 -1.53 2.41
N ALA A 183 7.12 -1.79 3.63
CA ALA A 183 5.77 -1.43 4.05
C ALA A 183 5.61 0.08 4.18
N GLY A 184 6.57 0.75 4.84
CA GLY A 184 6.56 2.18 5.08
C GLY A 184 6.53 2.98 3.78
N SER A 185 7.40 2.66 2.82
CA SER A 185 7.42 3.39 1.55
C SER A 185 6.19 3.08 0.70
N ALA A 186 5.69 1.84 0.68
CA ALA A 186 4.48 1.49 -0.07
C ALA A 186 3.22 2.17 0.49
N VAL A 187 3.05 2.21 1.81
CA VAL A 187 1.94 2.92 2.47
C VAL A 187 2.06 4.42 2.27
N ALA A 188 3.25 5.00 2.42
CA ALA A 188 3.49 6.40 2.13
C ALA A 188 3.13 6.74 0.67
N ALA A 189 3.47 5.86 -0.27
CA ALA A 189 3.12 6.04 -1.67
C ALA A 189 1.61 6.08 -1.91
N LEU A 190 0.85 5.20 -1.23
CA LEU A 190 -0.61 5.20 -1.28
C LEU A 190 -1.20 6.49 -0.69
N VAL A 191 -0.68 6.97 0.45
CA VAL A 191 -1.09 8.25 1.05
C VAL A 191 -0.82 9.42 0.11
N VAL A 192 0.36 9.47 -0.53
CA VAL A 192 0.71 10.51 -1.50
C VAL A 192 -0.21 10.49 -2.72
N LEU A 193 -0.53 9.31 -3.26
CA LEU A 193 -1.49 9.20 -4.36
C LEU A 193 -2.88 9.67 -3.94
N LEU A 194 -3.36 9.19 -2.80
CA LEU A 194 -4.71 9.50 -2.32
C LEU A 194 -4.87 10.99 -2.04
N THR A 195 -3.92 11.59 -1.33
CA THR A 195 -3.91 13.04 -1.06
C THR A 195 -3.88 13.84 -2.36
N GLY A 196 -2.99 13.50 -3.31
CA GLY A 196 -2.93 14.17 -4.61
C GLY A 196 -4.22 14.07 -5.43
N VAL A 197 -4.98 12.99 -5.28
CA VAL A 197 -6.30 12.83 -5.93
C VAL A 197 -7.39 13.64 -5.20
N VAL A 198 -7.37 13.66 -3.87
CA VAL A 198 -8.38 14.36 -3.06
C VAL A 198 -8.19 15.89 -3.10
N THR A 199 -6.95 16.37 -3.18
CA THR A 199 -6.62 17.81 -3.22
C THR A 199 -6.41 18.34 -4.63
N GLY A 200 -6.40 17.47 -5.65
CA GLY A 200 -6.15 17.85 -7.03
C GLY A 200 -7.28 18.73 -7.62
N PRO A 201 -7.00 19.53 -8.66
CA PRO A 201 -8.02 20.34 -9.32
C PRO A 201 -9.16 19.45 -9.84
N SER A 202 -10.41 19.86 -9.55
CA SER A 202 -11.59 19.20 -10.13
C SER A 202 -11.49 19.30 -11.65
N ARG A 203 -11.58 18.16 -12.34
CA ARG A 203 -11.51 18.12 -13.81
C ARG A 203 -12.57 19.09 -14.37
N PRO A 204 -12.23 20.02 -15.28
CA PRO A 204 -13.22 20.89 -15.88
C PRO A 204 -14.35 20.03 -16.44
N GLN A 205 -15.59 20.27 -16.00
CA GLN A 205 -16.75 19.72 -16.69
C GLN A 205 -16.61 20.15 -18.15
N ARG A 206 -16.53 19.17 -19.04
CA ARG A 206 -16.57 19.42 -20.48
C ARG A 206 -17.91 20.09 -20.73
N VAL A 207 -17.93 21.43 -20.80
CA VAL A 207 -19.12 22.20 -21.19
C VAL A 207 -19.56 21.59 -22.51
N SER A 208 -20.73 20.96 -22.50
CA SER A 208 -21.34 20.41 -23.70
C SER A 208 -21.52 21.56 -24.68
N ALA A 209 -20.62 21.66 -25.65
CA ALA A 209 -20.78 22.49 -26.83
C ALA A 209 -21.88 21.85 -27.70
N THR A 210 -23.12 21.90 -27.21
CA THR A 210 -24.34 21.57 -27.94
C THR A 210 -25.23 22.79 -27.79
N GLY A 211 -24.93 23.81 -28.58
CA GLY A 211 -25.60 25.10 -28.55
C GLY A 211 -25.06 26.07 -29.60
N VAL A 212 -24.72 25.58 -30.78
CA VAL A 212 -24.65 26.44 -31.98
C VAL A 212 -25.72 25.91 -32.91
N THR A 213 -26.96 26.35 -32.66
CA THR A 213 -28.05 26.23 -33.62
C THR A 213 -27.73 27.13 -34.80
N SER A 214 -27.55 26.50 -35.94
CA SER A 214 -27.63 27.08 -37.27
C SER A 214 -28.98 27.78 -37.47
N ASP A 215 -29.01 29.08 -37.72
CA ASP A 215 -30.02 29.67 -38.60
C ASP A 215 -29.59 31.05 -39.13
N VAL A 216 -28.99 31.08 -40.31
CA VAL A 216 -28.99 32.26 -41.18
C VAL A 216 -29.16 31.78 -42.61
N ARG A 217 -30.41 31.81 -43.10
CA ARG A 217 -30.75 31.72 -44.52
C ARG A 217 -30.74 33.14 -45.11
N PRO A 218 -30.01 33.42 -46.21
CA PRO A 218 -30.19 34.67 -46.93
C PRO A 218 -31.44 34.56 -47.82
N ALA A 219 -32.37 35.50 -47.64
CA ALA A 219 -33.51 35.67 -48.52
C ALA A 219 -33.03 36.23 -49.86
N ILE A 220 -33.32 35.49 -50.93
CA ILE A 220 -33.15 35.93 -52.31
C ILE A 220 -34.36 36.81 -52.62
N GLY A 221 -34.15 38.12 -52.71
CA GLY A 221 -35.14 39.10 -53.15
C GLY A 221 -34.95 39.41 -54.63
N SER A 222 -35.93 39.03 -55.44
CA SER A 222 -36.10 39.41 -56.84
C SER A 222 -36.82 40.75 -56.95
N SER A 223 -36.22 41.71 -57.66
CA SER A 223 -36.88 42.76 -58.45
C SER A 223 -35.83 43.64 -59.12
#